data_AF-A0A2D8NK60-F1
#
_entry.id   AF-A0A2D8NK60-F1
#
_cell.length_a   1.000
_cell.length_b   1.000
_cell.length_c   1.000
_cell.angle_alpha   90.00
_cell.angle_beta   90.00
_cell.angle_gamma   90.00
#
_symmetry.space_group_name_H-M   'P 1'
#
loop_
_entity.id
_entity.type
_entity.pdbx_description
1 polymer ?
#
loop_
_entity_poly.entity_id
_entity_poly.type
_entity_poly.pdbx_seq_one_letter_code
_entity_poly.pdbx_strand_id
1 'polypeptide(L)'
;MTVLVGVSARITIAEIDREDLTAVFHGMGEVFTELEDTRSEILDHAVSVDLGARSLEIEVTAEGETPEAADLAGRAAVLVAMLKTGGRPAGGIDTIQEWMNLSNEGVAELLPTVVDEELNAAGFEVSSHQLVAA
;
A
#
# COMPACT_ATOMS: atom_id res chain seq x y z
N MET A 1 -13.44 7.96 -18.08
CA MET A 1 -13.68 8.89 -16.94
C MET A 1 -12.73 8.41 -15.88
N THR A 2 -11.79 9.24 -15.46
CA THR A 2 -10.79 8.84 -14.46
C THR A 2 -11.35 9.10 -13.06
N VAL A 3 -11.29 8.10 -12.19
CA VAL A 3 -11.71 8.18 -10.80
C VAL A 3 -10.46 8.23 -9.93
N LEU A 4 -10.44 9.12 -8.93
CA LEU A 4 -9.39 9.23 -7.94
C LEU A 4 -9.85 8.62 -6.61
N VAL A 5 -9.00 7.82 -5.98
CA VAL A 5 -9.24 7.23 -4.66
C VAL A 5 -8.02 7.48 -3.77
N GLY A 6 -8.29 7.95 -2.56
CA GLY A 6 -7.32 8.03 -1.48
C GLY A 6 -7.43 6.78 -0.62
N VAL A 7 -6.32 6.07 -0.48
CA VAL A 7 -6.20 4.91 0.43
C VAL A 7 -5.33 5.34 1.60
N SER A 8 -5.86 5.21 2.81
CA SER A 8 -5.13 5.47 4.05
C SER A 8 -4.97 4.15 4.81
N ALA A 9 -3.73 3.79 5.10
CA ALA A 9 -3.35 2.60 5.84
C ALA A 9 -2.59 3.00 7.09
N ARG A 10 -3.09 2.58 8.25
CA ARG A 10 -2.41 2.74 9.52
C ARG A 10 -1.88 1.41 10.01
N ILE A 11 -0.63 1.42 10.46
CA ILE A 11 -0.04 0.32 11.19
C ILE A 11 0.37 0.76 12.58
N THR A 12 0.17 -0.12 13.58
CA THR A 12 0.70 0.07 14.93
C THR A 12 1.75 -1.00 15.20
N ILE A 13 2.97 -0.59 15.52
CA ILE A 13 4.10 -1.50 15.73
C ILE A 13 4.47 -1.51 17.22
N ALA A 14 3.99 -2.54 17.93
CA ALA A 14 4.11 -2.60 19.39
C ALA A 14 5.57 -2.73 19.90
N GLU A 15 6.42 -3.45 19.16
CA GLU A 15 7.76 -3.86 19.58
C GLU A 15 8.86 -3.40 18.60
N ILE A 16 8.83 -2.14 18.16
CA ILE A 16 9.90 -1.56 17.33
C ILE A 16 10.64 -0.46 18.06
N ASP A 17 11.97 -0.45 17.91
CA ASP A 17 12.82 0.62 18.39
C ASP A 17 12.73 1.85 17.47
N ARG A 18 13.04 3.03 18.01
CA ARG A 18 12.92 4.30 17.28
C ARG A 18 13.78 4.35 16.01
N GLU A 19 14.98 3.78 16.06
CA GLU A 19 15.90 3.74 14.92
C GLU A 19 15.36 2.86 13.80
N ASP A 20 14.79 1.70 14.16
CA ASP A 20 14.15 0.79 13.20
C ASP A 20 12.91 1.42 12.58
N LEU A 21 12.09 2.13 13.36
CA LEU A 21 10.91 2.83 12.85
C LEU A 21 11.27 3.94 11.86
N THR A 22 12.42 4.60 12.07
CA THR A 22 12.95 5.62 11.16
C THR A 22 13.48 4.99 9.87
N ALA A 23 14.15 3.84 9.97
CA ALA A 23 14.60 3.08 8.81
C ALA A 23 13.42 2.58 7.95
N VAL A 24 12.36 2.08 8.59
CA VAL A 24 11.11 1.68 7.90
C VAL A 24 10.46 2.87 7.21
N PHE A 25 10.36 4.02 7.89
CA PHE A 25 9.83 5.25 7.32
C PHE A 25 10.58 5.67 6.04
N HIS A 26 11.92 5.72 6.08
CA HIS A 26 12.73 6.09 4.92
C HIS A 26 12.60 5.07 3.79
N GLY A 27 12.66 3.77 4.11
CA GLY A 27 12.47 2.72 3.12
C GLY A 27 11.10 2.79 2.44
N MET A 28 10.04 3.13 3.18
CA MET A 28 8.69 3.23 2.61
C MET A 28 8.60 4.39 1.63
N GLY A 29 9.16 5.55 1.99
CA GLY A 29 9.22 6.71 1.09
C GLY A 29 9.99 6.40 -0.22
N GLU A 30 11.12 5.69 -0.14
CA GLU A 30 11.87 5.28 -1.33
C GLU A 30 11.05 4.36 -2.25
N VAL A 31 10.33 3.38 -1.67
CA VAL A 31 9.50 2.46 -2.46
C VAL A 31 8.33 3.18 -3.12
N PHE A 32 7.64 4.08 -2.40
CA PHE A 32 6.54 4.83 -2.99
C PHE A 32 7.01 5.79 -4.08
N THR A 33 8.16 6.43 -3.91
CA THR A 33 8.78 7.23 -4.98
C THR A 33 9.06 6.38 -6.23
N GLU A 34 9.58 5.16 -6.05
CA GLU A 34 9.78 4.22 -7.17
C GLU A 34 8.45 3.80 -7.82
N LEU A 35 7.40 3.61 -7.02
CA LEU A 35 6.07 3.25 -7.52
C LEU A 35 5.45 4.39 -8.32
N GLU A 36 5.54 5.64 -7.89
CA GLU A 36 5.09 6.82 -8.66
C GLU A 36 5.80 6.94 -10.01
N ASP A 37 7.11 6.67 -10.04
CA ASP A 37 7.89 6.73 -11.28
C ASP A 37 7.56 5.60 -12.26
N THR A 38 7.13 4.44 -11.76
CA THR A 38 6.95 3.21 -12.56
C THR A 38 5.48 2.86 -12.83
N ARG A 39 4.54 3.41 -12.06
CA ARG A 39 3.10 3.14 -12.16
C ARG A 39 2.34 4.45 -12.32
N SER A 40 1.78 4.66 -13.50
CA SER A 40 0.96 5.84 -13.79
C SER A 40 -0.29 5.95 -12.92
N GLU A 41 -0.74 4.84 -12.35
CA GLU A 41 -1.91 4.75 -11.48
C GLU A 41 -1.66 5.30 -10.08
N ILE A 42 -0.40 5.42 -9.64
CA ILE A 42 -0.05 5.97 -8.33
C ILE A 42 0.37 7.43 -8.52
N LEU A 43 -0.38 8.34 -7.93
CA LEU A 43 -0.26 9.78 -8.21
C LEU A 43 0.50 10.54 -7.13
N ASP A 44 0.31 10.14 -5.88
CA ASP A 44 0.90 10.80 -4.73
C ASP A 44 0.95 9.85 -3.54
N HIS A 45 1.87 10.10 -2.62
CA HIS A 45 1.97 9.40 -1.36
C HIS A 45 2.37 10.33 -0.22
N ALA A 46 1.90 10.00 0.98
CA ALA A 46 2.42 10.56 2.21
C ALA A 46 2.69 9.43 3.20
N VAL A 47 3.87 9.47 3.82
CA VAL A 47 4.19 8.60 4.94
C VAL A 47 4.37 9.51 6.15
N SER A 48 3.79 9.13 7.28
CA SER A 48 3.98 9.81 8.55
C SER A 48 4.23 8.80 9.67
N VAL A 49 4.96 9.25 10.69
CA VAL A 49 5.36 8.42 11.82
C VAL A 49 4.98 9.10 13.13
N ASP A 50 4.29 8.37 13.99
CA ASP A 50 4.02 8.78 15.37
C ASP A 50 4.86 7.90 16.30
N LEU A 51 5.94 8.48 16.83
CA LEU A 51 6.84 7.80 17.76
C LEU A 51 6.22 7.54 19.14
N GLY A 52 5.19 8.32 19.53
CA GLY A 52 4.50 8.18 20.80
C GLY A 52 3.51 7.01 20.77
N ALA A 53 2.71 6.95 19.70
CA ALA A 53 1.80 5.84 19.44
C ALA A 53 2.51 4.60 18.86
N ARG A 54 3.78 4.73 18.44
CA ARG A 54 4.56 3.72 17.71
C ARG A 54 3.80 3.23 16.48
N SER A 55 3.25 4.17 15.74
CA SER A 55 2.45 3.90 14.55
C SER A 55 3.03 4.60 13.34
N LEU A 56 2.71 4.04 12.19
CA LEU A 56 3.09 4.55 10.88
C LEU A 56 1.81 4.65 10.06
N GLU A 57 1.59 5.82 9.48
CA GLU A 57 0.40 6.12 8.69
C GLU A 57 0.84 6.43 7.27
N ILE A 58 0.20 5.75 6.33
CA ILE A 58 0.53 5.75 4.92
C ILE A 58 -0.72 6.19 4.18
N GLU A 59 -0.60 7.23 3.37
CA GLU A 59 -1.64 7.70 2.48
C GLU A 59 -1.13 7.54 1.05
N VAL A 60 -1.93 6.92 0.20
CA VAL A 60 -1.65 6.73 -1.22
C VAL A 60 -2.83 7.25 -2.03
N THR A 61 -2.56 8.13 -2.98
CA THR A 61 -3.55 8.55 -3.97
C THR A 61 -3.35 7.74 -5.24
N ALA A 62 -4.41 7.06 -5.67
CA ALA A 62 -4.39 6.26 -6.88
C ALA A 62 -5.54 6.64 -7.84
N GLU A 63 -5.32 6.41 -9.13
CA GLU A 63 -6.32 6.58 -10.17
C GLU A 63 -6.73 5.27 -10.85
N GLY A 64 -7.94 5.24 -11.39
CA GLY A 64 -8.47 4.08 -12.09
C GLY A 64 -9.70 4.40 -12.93
N GLU A 65 -10.08 3.45 -13.80
CA GLU A 65 -11.28 3.56 -14.63
C GLU A 65 -12.58 3.41 -13.82
N THR A 66 -12.50 2.73 -12.68
CA THR A 66 -13.57 2.59 -11.69
C THR A 66 -13.02 2.87 -10.28
N PRO A 67 -13.89 3.20 -9.31
CA PRO A 67 -13.47 3.34 -7.92
C PRO A 67 -12.77 2.09 -7.35
N GLU A 68 -13.24 0.91 -7.72
CA GLU A 68 -12.69 -0.36 -7.25
C GLU A 68 -11.29 -0.60 -7.80
N ALA A 69 -11.04 -0.23 -9.06
CA ALA A 69 -9.72 -0.33 -9.66
C ALA A 69 -8.71 0.63 -9.01
N ALA A 70 -9.12 1.87 -8.74
CA ALA A 70 -8.30 2.86 -8.06
C ALA A 70 -7.99 2.45 -6.60
N ASP A 71 -9.01 1.95 -5.88
CA ASP A 71 -8.84 1.42 -4.52
C ASP A 71 -7.83 0.26 -4.48
N LEU A 72 -7.97 -0.69 -5.40
CA LEU A 72 -7.09 -1.84 -5.50
C LEU A 72 -5.64 -1.43 -5.78
N ALA A 73 -5.43 -0.46 -6.67
CA ALA A 73 -4.10 0.07 -6.98
C ALA A 73 -3.45 0.71 -5.73
N GLY A 74 -4.19 1.54 -5.00
CA GLY A 74 -3.69 2.16 -3.76
C GLY A 74 -3.35 1.13 -2.68
N ARG A 75 -4.23 0.15 -2.44
CA ARG A 75 -3.98 -0.93 -1.47
C ARG A 75 -2.80 -1.81 -1.87
N ALA A 76 -2.67 -2.15 -3.15
CA ALA A 76 -1.55 -2.93 -3.66
C ALA A 76 -0.22 -2.17 -3.50
N ALA A 77 -0.20 -0.86 -3.72
CA ALA A 77 0.98 -0.02 -3.48
C ALA A 77 1.40 -0.05 -2.00
N VAL A 78 0.45 0.08 -1.06
CA VAL A 78 0.72 -0.06 0.38
C VAL A 78 1.37 -1.40 0.69
N LEU A 79 0.80 -2.49 0.16
CA LEU A 79 1.30 -3.83 0.37
C LEU A 79 2.73 -3.98 -0.16
N VAL A 80 3.02 -3.53 -1.38
CA VAL A 80 4.37 -3.58 -1.97
C VAL A 80 5.40 -2.81 -1.14
N ALA A 81 5.04 -1.61 -0.69
CA ALA A 81 5.90 -0.81 0.17
C ALA A 81 6.31 -1.59 1.42
N MET A 82 5.35 -2.22 2.10
CA MET A 82 5.64 -3.06 3.27
C MET A 82 6.59 -4.22 2.95
N LEU A 83 6.34 -4.94 1.85
CA LEU A 83 7.13 -6.10 1.47
C LEU A 83 8.59 -5.73 1.25
N LYS A 84 8.83 -4.63 0.54
CA LYS A 84 10.18 -4.15 0.22
C LYS A 84 10.91 -3.59 1.43
N THR A 85 10.19 -3.06 2.43
CA THR A 85 10.80 -2.45 3.63
C THR A 85 10.91 -3.39 4.82
N GLY A 86 10.71 -4.70 4.60
CA GLY A 86 10.93 -5.72 5.64
C GLY A 86 9.76 -5.93 6.59
N GLY A 87 8.57 -5.39 6.29
CA GLY A 87 7.34 -5.90 6.88
C GLY A 87 7.19 -7.35 6.44
N ARG A 88 7.26 -8.31 7.38
CA ARG A 88 7.09 -9.73 7.04
C ARG A 88 5.62 -10.00 6.74
N PRO A 89 5.20 -10.25 5.49
CA PRO A 89 3.92 -10.91 5.25
C PRO A 89 4.01 -12.35 5.81
N ALA A 90 2.87 -12.91 6.19
CA ALA A 90 2.79 -14.29 6.67
C ALA A 90 3.17 -15.31 5.57
N GLY A 91 3.18 -14.91 4.29
CA GLY A 91 3.90 -15.61 3.22
C GLY A 91 3.43 -15.22 1.82
N GLY A 92 4.24 -14.48 1.05
CA GLY A 92 3.95 -14.29 -0.38
C GLY A 92 4.57 -13.08 -1.08
N ILE A 93 5.84 -12.73 -0.82
CA ILE A 93 6.50 -11.60 -1.52
C ILE A 93 6.64 -11.86 -3.03
N ASP A 94 7.04 -13.09 -3.39
CA ASP A 94 7.21 -13.48 -4.79
C ASP A 94 5.86 -13.51 -5.52
N THR A 95 4.77 -13.85 -4.83
CA THR A 95 3.42 -13.92 -5.38
C THR A 95 2.88 -12.55 -5.76
N ILE A 96 3.04 -11.52 -4.93
CA ILE A 96 2.49 -10.17 -5.20
C ILE A 96 3.27 -9.46 -6.31
N GLN A 97 4.60 -9.60 -6.32
CA GLN A 97 5.45 -9.05 -7.40
C GLN A 97 5.27 -9.79 -8.74
N GLU A 98 5.10 -11.11 -8.74
CA GLU A 98 4.69 -11.83 -9.96
C GLU A 98 3.28 -11.42 -10.40
N TRP A 99 2.35 -11.17 -9.48
CA TRP A 99 0.96 -10.83 -9.81
C TRP A 99 0.79 -9.43 -10.38
N MET A 100 1.56 -8.46 -9.88
CA MET A 100 1.64 -7.11 -10.46
C MET A 100 2.25 -7.08 -11.88
N ASN A 101 2.98 -8.13 -12.26
CA ASN A 101 3.54 -8.34 -13.59
C ASN A 101 2.66 -9.25 -14.47
N LEU A 102 1.66 -9.92 -13.91
CA LEU A 102 0.76 -10.82 -14.63
C LEU A 102 -0.52 -10.08 -15.06
N SER A 103 -0.59 -9.75 -16.35
CA SER A 103 -1.80 -9.27 -17.03
C SER A 103 -2.86 -10.37 -17.24
N ASN A 104 -3.06 -11.26 -16.27
CA ASN A 104 -3.97 -12.40 -16.39
C ASN A 104 -5.32 -12.07 -15.74
N GLU A 105 -6.41 -12.19 -16.49
CA GLU A 105 -7.79 -11.91 -16.04
C GLU A 105 -8.16 -12.66 -14.74
N GLY A 106 -7.65 -13.88 -14.51
CA GLY A 106 -7.90 -14.63 -13.27
C GLY A 106 -7.11 -14.14 -12.04
N VAL A 107 -6.03 -13.37 -12.24
CA VAL A 107 -5.26 -12.74 -11.17
C VAL A 107 -5.98 -11.48 -10.67
N ALA A 108 -6.60 -10.73 -11.59
CA ALA A 108 -7.39 -9.54 -11.25
C ALA A 108 -8.59 -9.84 -10.35
N GLU A 109 -9.25 -10.99 -10.51
CA GLU A 109 -10.38 -11.39 -9.64
C GLU A 109 -9.96 -11.82 -8.23
N LEU A 110 -8.75 -12.37 -8.07
CA LEU A 110 -8.24 -12.84 -6.77
C LEU A 110 -7.42 -11.78 -6.04
N LEU A 111 -6.90 -10.77 -6.76
CA LEU A 111 -6.07 -9.70 -6.22
C LEU A 111 -6.71 -9.01 -5.00
N PRO A 112 -8.00 -8.63 -5.02
CA PRO A 112 -8.62 -7.93 -3.91
C PRO A 112 -8.63 -8.78 -2.63
N THR A 113 -8.98 -10.06 -2.75
CA THR A 113 -9.03 -11.00 -1.62
C THR A 113 -7.64 -11.22 -1.02
N VAL A 114 -6.62 -11.41 -1.85
CA VAL A 114 -5.24 -11.64 -1.38
C VAL A 114 -4.68 -10.39 -0.72
N VAL A 115 -4.89 -9.21 -1.31
CA VAL A 115 -4.46 -7.93 -0.76
C VAL A 115 -5.12 -7.70 0.61
N ASP A 116 -6.42 -7.94 0.73
CA ASP A 116 -7.13 -7.80 2.00
C ASP A 116 -6.67 -8.82 3.04
N GLU A 117 -6.44 -10.08 2.67
CA GLU A 117 -5.93 -11.11 3.58
C GLU A 117 -4.54 -10.77 4.12
N GLU A 118 -3.62 -10.30 3.26
CA GLU A 118 -2.26 -9.95 3.67
C GLU A 118 -2.22 -8.67 4.53
N LEU A 119 -3.02 -7.64 4.19
CA LEU A 119 -3.13 -6.43 5.01
C LEU A 119 -3.70 -6.75 6.40
N ASN A 120 -4.73 -7.60 6.47
CA ASN A 120 -5.30 -8.05 7.73
C ASN A 120 -4.31 -8.91 8.55
N ALA A 121 -3.60 -9.83 7.89
CA ALA A 121 -2.60 -10.68 8.54
C ALA A 121 -1.43 -9.87 9.11
N ALA A 122 -1.07 -8.77 8.45
CA ALA A 122 -0.04 -7.85 8.90
C ALA A 122 -0.54 -6.84 9.96
N GLY A 123 -1.83 -6.88 10.33
CA GLY A 123 -2.41 -6.05 11.40
C GLY A 123 -2.66 -4.59 11.00
N PHE A 124 -2.87 -4.32 9.71
CA PHE A 124 -3.18 -2.98 9.22
C PHE A 124 -4.65 -2.64 9.40
N GLU A 125 -4.89 -1.39 9.79
CA GLU A 125 -6.20 -0.76 9.64
C GLU A 125 -6.18 0.04 8.33
N VAL A 126 -6.79 -0.50 7.27
CA VAL A 126 -6.85 0.15 5.96
C VAL A 126 -8.25 0.68 5.71
N SER A 127 -8.30 1.91 5.22
CA SER A 127 -9.53 2.60 4.86
C SER A 127 -9.37 3.33 3.53
N SER A 128 -10.44 3.38 2.76
CA SER A 128 -10.43 3.95 1.43
C SER A 128 -11.54 4.98 1.31
N HIS A 129 -11.25 6.09 0.64
CA HIS A 129 -12.23 7.14 0.38
C HIS A 129 -12.06 7.68 -1.03
N GLN A 130 -13.18 7.87 -1.73
CA GLN A 130 -13.14 8.48 -3.06
C GLN A 130 -12.74 9.95 -2.94
N LEU A 131 -11.81 10.37 -3.79
CA LEU A 131 -11.42 11.76 -3.92
C LEU A 131 -12.27 12.38 -5.02
N VAL A 132 -13.01 13.43 -4.67
CA VAL A 132 -13.76 14.19 -5.67
C VAL A 132 -12.76 15.13 -6.34
N ALA A 133 -12.34 14.80 -7.57
CA ALA A 133 -11.62 15.75 -8.43
C ALA A 133 -12.56 16.93 -8.72
N ALA A 134 -12.22 18.11 -8.20
CA ALA A 134 -12.97 19.36 -8.40
C ALA A 134 -12.60 20.05 -9.71
#